data_AF-A0A359C9G9-F1
#
_entry.id   AF-A0A359C9G9-F1
#
_cell.length_a   1.000
_cell.length_b   1.000
_cell.length_c   1.000
_cell.angle_alpha   90.00
_cell.angle_beta   90.00
_cell.angle_gamma   90.00
#
_symmetry.space_group_name_H-M   'P 1'
#
loop_
_entity.id
_entity.type
_entity.pdbx_description
1 polymer ?
#
loop_
_entity_poly.entity_id
_entity_poly.type
_entity_poly.pdbx_seq_one_letter_code
_entity_poly.pdbx_strand_id
1 'polypeptide(L)'
;MNCKELVYLLGEYLDGSMEEHLRKDLDGHIAMCDSCTNFLNTYDTTRIICRQVQLSEIPEEFRERLRTFVVAKAKEHHQGIEKYRRMAAEEQRRQVEELLRAFREGRLSSSLSLLFDTHRDRCETCGEFLRAQNGGAVPETIPRDIEEHLAEFLEAIPAGEEPFRT
;
A
#
# COMPACT_ATOMS: atom_id res chain seq x y z
N MET A 1 -16.87 14.56 -23.54
CA MET A 1 -16.45 13.95 -22.27
C MET A 1 -17.21 12.64 -22.09
N ASN A 2 -16.51 11.53 -22.09
CA ASN A 2 -17.04 10.22 -21.72
C ASN A 2 -16.70 9.89 -20.25
N CYS A 3 -17.31 8.86 -19.67
CA CYS A 3 -17.11 8.50 -18.26
C CYS A 3 -15.63 8.20 -17.93
N LYS A 4 -14.85 7.70 -18.89
CA LYS A 4 -13.44 7.37 -18.69
C LYS A 4 -12.57 8.62 -18.61
N GLU A 5 -12.81 9.60 -19.47
CA GLU A 5 -12.15 10.91 -19.44
C GLU A 5 -12.41 11.64 -18.12
N LEU A 6 -13.65 11.58 -17.61
CA LEU A 6 -14.01 12.18 -16.32
C LEU A 6 -13.29 11.51 -15.14
N VAL A 7 -13.18 10.18 -15.16
CA VAL A 7 -12.46 9.42 -14.11
C VAL A 7 -10.97 9.76 -14.09
N TYR A 8 -10.33 9.92 -15.24
CA TYR A 8 -8.92 10.34 -15.28
C TYR A 8 -8.73 11.76 -14.76
N LEU A 9 -9.55 12.70 -15.23
CA LEU A 9 -9.52 14.09 -14.79
C LEU A 9 -9.67 14.21 -13.26
N LEU A 10 -10.66 13.55 -12.67
CA LEU A 10 -10.88 13.56 -11.22
C LEU A 10 -9.81 12.78 -10.46
N GLY A 11 -9.25 11.74 -11.07
CA GLY A 11 -8.10 11.00 -10.54
C GLY A 11 -6.89 11.91 -10.34
N GLU A 12 -6.47 12.60 -11.40
CA GLU A 12 -5.35 13.56 -11.42
C GLU A 12 -5.59 14.76 -10.48
N TYR A 13 -6.85 15.18 -10.37
CA TYR A 13 -7.25 16.23 -9.44
C TYR A 13 -7.15 15.77 -7.98
N LEU A 14 -7.50 14.52 -7.65
CA LEU A 14 -7.45 14.02 -6.27
C LEU A 14 -6.08 13.47 -5.86
N ASP A 15 -5.21 13.07 -6.79
CA ASP A 15 -3.84 12.62 -6.49
C ASP A 15 -2.78 13.74 -6.53
N GLY A 16 -3.17 14.95 -6.95
CA GLY A 16 -2.25 16.10 -6.99
C GLY A 16 -1.42 16.18 -8.27
N SER A 17 -1.63 15.30 -9.26
CA SER A 17 -0.84 15.27 -10.50
C SER A 17 -1.39 16.14 -11.64
N MET A 18 -2.58 16.73 -11.48
CA MET A 18 -3.18 17.64 -12.46
C MET A 18 -2.33 18.89 -12.72
N GLU A 19 -2.24 19.30 -13.99
CA GLU A 19 -1.56 20.53 -14.39
C GLU A 19 -2.15 21.78 -13.71
N GLU A 20 -1.27 22.65 -13.21
CA GLU A 20 -1.61 23.80 -12.36
C GLU A 20 -2.68 24.74 -12.93
N HIS A 21 -2.63 25.02 -14.24
CA HIS A 21 -3.60 25.91 -14.88
C HIS A 21 -5.01 25.29 -14.90
N LEU A 22 -5.09 23.99 -15.19
CA LEU A 22 -6.34 23.23 -15.23
C LEU A 22 -6.91 23.00 -13.82
N ARG A 23 -6.02 22.77 -12.84
CA ARG A 23 -6.40 22.67 -11.42
C ARG A 23 -7.07 23.94 -10.94
N LYS A 24 -6.51 25.13 -11.24
CA LYS A 24 -7.10 26.41 -10.85
C LYS A 24 -8.52 26.62 -11.40
N ASP A 25 -8.72 26.28 -12.67
CA ASP A 25 -10.03 26.39 -13.30
C ASP A 25 -11.04 25.43 -12.66
N LEU A 26 -10.61 24.20 -12.35
CA LEU A 26 -11.45 23.19 -11.70
C LEU A 26 -11.77 23.55 -10.23
N ASP A 27 -10.80 24.08 -9.48
CA ASP A 27 -10.99 24.59 -8.12
C ASP A 27 -12.03 25.72 -8.10
N GLY A 28 -11.93 26.67 -9.04
CA GLY A 28 -12.88 27.76 -9.18
C GLY A 28 -14.31 27.28 -9.46
N HIS A 29 -14.45 26.21 -10.25
CA HIS A 29 -15.75 25.60 -10.52
C HIS A 29 -16.32 24.89 -9.28
N ILE A 30 -15.53 24.05 -8.61
CA ILE A 30 -15.96 23.28 -7.43
C ILE A 30 -16.39 24.23 -6.31
N ALA A 31 -15.64 25.31 -6.07
CA ALA A 31 -15.94 26.30 -5.04
C ALA A 31 -17.28 27.03 -5.25
N MET A 32 -17.78 27.07 -6.49
CA MET A 32 -19.01 27.77 -6.88
C MET A 32 -20.17 26.81 -7.16
N CYS A 33 -19.99 25.49 -6.99
CA CYS A 33 -20.94 24.47 -7.40
C CYS A 33 -21.11 23.37 -6.35
N ASP A 34 -22.17 23.47 -5.55
CA ASP A 34 -22.48 22.52 -4.47
C ASP A 34 -22.65 21.07 -4.97
N SER A 35 -23.21 20.87 -6.16
CA SER A 35 -23.38 19.54 -6.74
C SER A 35 -22.04 18.88 -7.07
N CYS A 36 -21.09 19.66 -7.59
CA CYS A 36 -19.74 19.20 -7.89
C CYS A 36 -18.94 18.93 -6.61
N THR A 37 -19.09 19.77 -5.58
CA THR A 37 -18.48 19.53 -4.26
C THR A 37 -19.00 18.22 -3.66
N ASN A 38 -20.32 18.02 -3.63
CA ASN A 38 -20.93 16.80 -3.09
C ASN A 38 -20.55 15.55 -3.89
N PHE A 39 -20.52 15.66 -5.22
CA PHE A 39 -20.07 14.57 -6.08
C PHE A 39 -18.60 14.22 -5.83
N LEU A 40 -17.72 15.23 -5.74
CA LEU A 40 -16.29 15.02 -5.49
C LEU A 40 -16.07 14.35 -4.13
N ASN A 41 -16.76 14.79 -3.07
CA ASN A 41 -16.68 14.16 -1.76
C ASN A 41 -17.11 12.69 -1.79
N THR A 42 -18.18 12.38 -2.52
CA THR A 42 -18.68 11.00 -2.67
C THR A 42 -17.73 10.14 -3.50
N TYR A 43 -17.18 10.71 -4.57
CA TYR A 43 -16.24 10.03 -5.46
C TYR A 43 -14.89 9.76 -4.77
N ASP A 44 -14.36 10.73 -4.02
CA ASP A 44 -13.15 10.55 -3.23
C ASP A 44 -13.36 9.54 -2.10
N THR A 45 -14.49 9.61 -1.39
CA THR A 45 -14.88 8.58 -0.40
C THR A 45 -14.97 7.20 -1.04
N THR A 46 -15.59 7.07 -2.21
CA THR A 46 -15.69 5.79 -2.94
C THR A 46 -14.31 5.28 -3.37
N ARG A 47 -13.44 6.18 -3.86
CA ARG A 47 -12.07 5.87 -4.27
C ARG A 47 -11.21 5.46 -3.08
N ILE A 48 -11.36 6.12 -1.94
CA ILE A 48 -10.73 5.80 -0.67
C ILE A 48 -11.20 4.43 -0.20
N ILE A 49 -12.52 4.20 -0.08
CA ILE A 49 -13.09 2.91 0.33
C ILE A 49 -12.61 1.79 -0.61
N CYS A 50 -12.65 1.98 -1.93
CA CYS A 50 -12.15 0.99 -2.89
C CYS A 50 -10.63 0.75 -2.81
N ARG A 51 -9.85 1.77 -2.43
CA ARG A 51 -8.40 1.63 -2.18
C ARG A 51 -8.08 1.05 -0.80
N GLN A 52 -8.99 1.17 0.15
CA GLN A 52 -8.88 0.74 1.53
C GLN A 52 -9.51 -0.63 1.79
N VAL A 53 -10.12 -1.28 0.79
CA VAL A 53 -10.63 -2.65 0.93
C VAL A 53 -9.47 -3.53 1.39
N GLN A 54 -9.50 -3.91 2.66
CA GLN A 54 -8.53 -4.82 3.21
C GLN A 54 -8.87 -6.23 2.74
N LEU A 55 -7.85 -7.08 2.58
CA LEU A 55 -8.04 -8.51 2.35
C LEU A 55 -8.94 -9.17 3.40
N SER A 56 -9.04 -8.61 4.61
CA SER A 56 -9.92 -9.06 5.70
C SER A 56 -11.41 -8.74 5.49
N GLU A 57 -11.73 -7.71 4.68
CA GLU A 57 -13.11 -7.30 4.35
C GLU A 57 -13.66 -8.05 3.14
N ILE A 58 -12.78 -8.68 2.35
CA ILE A 58 -13.17 -9.58 1.26
C ILE A 58 -13.57 -10.92 1.89
N PRO A 59 -14.78 -11.44 1.64
CA PRO A 59 -15.20 -12.74 2.16
C PRO A 59 -14.17 -13.83 1.82
N GLU A 60 -13.78 -14.64 2.81
CA GLU A 60 -12.73 -15.66 2.64
C GLU A 60 -13.00 -16.59 1.44
N GLU A 61 -14.26 -17.02 1.30
CA GLU A 61 -14.68 -17.86 0.17
C GLU A 61 -14.41 -17.20 -1.19
N PHE A 62 -14.60 -15.88 -1.30
CA PHE A 62 -14.33 -15.13 -2.51
C PHE A 62 -12.83 -15.02 -2.77
N ARG A 63 -12.01 -14.79 -1.73
CA ARG A 63 -10.54 -14.77 -1.82
C ARG A 63 -9.99 -16.11 -2.29
N GLU A 64 -10.43 -17.21 -1.71
CA GLU A 64 -9.96 -18.56 -2.05
C GLU A 64 -10.31 -18.92 -3.51
N ARG A 65 -11.54 -18.60 -3.94
CA ARG A 65 -11.98 -18.82 -5.32
C ARG A 65 -11.18 -17.98 -6.31
N LEU A 66 -10.91 -16.71 -5.98
CA LEU A 66 -10.12 -15.83 -6.82
C LEU A 66 -8.64 -16.27 -6.87
N ARG A 67 -8.06 -16.67 -5.73
CA ARG A 67 -6.70 -17.24 -5.65
C ARG A 67 -6.57 -18.47 -6.53
N THR A 68 -7.53 -19.40 -6.43
CA THR A 68 -7.57 -20.61 -7.26
C THR A 68 -7.65 -20.29 -8.74
N PHE A 69 -8.50 -19.34 -9.13
CA PHE A 69 -8.63 -18.88 -10.50
C PHE A 69 -7.33 -18.25 -11.03
N VAL A 70 -6.71 -17.36 -10.26
CA VAL A 70 -5.45 -16.70 -10.63
C VAL A 70 -4.31 -17.71 -10.76
N VAL A 71 -4.18 -18.66 -9.83
CA VAL A 71 -3.17 -19.74 -9.88
C VAL A 71 -3.38 -20.64 -11.09
N ALA A 72 -4.62 -21.00 -11.41
CA ALA A 72 -4.93 -21.80 -12.60
C ALA A 72 -4.58 -21.05 -13.89
N LYS A 73 -4.96 -19.77 -14.00
CA LYS A 73 -4.70 -18.95 -15.19
C LYS A 73 -3.23 -18.57 -15.35
N ALA A 74 -2.48 -18.44 -14.26
CA ALA A 74 -1.04 -18.22 -14.30
C ALA A 74 -0.29 -19.40 -14.95
N LYS A 75 -0.82 -20.62 -14.86
CA LYS A 75 -0.26 -21.81 -15.51
C LYS A 75 -0.60 -21.88 -17.01
N GLU A 76 -1.70 -21.27 -17.44
CA GLU A 76 -2.21 -21.36 -18.81
C GLU A 76 -1.77 -20.17 -19.70
N HIS A 77 -1.63 -18.96 -19.15
CA HIS A 77 -1.31 -17.73 -19.90
C HIS A 77 -0.38 -16.80 -19.09
N HIS A 78 0.92 -17.09 -19.15
CA HIS A 78 1.95 -16.44 -18.31
C HIS A 78 2.06 -14.90 -18.49
N GLN A 79 1.77 -14.33 -19.66
CA GLN A 79 2.06 -12.91 -19.93
C GLN A 79 1.10 -11.91 -19.26
N GLY A 80 -0.15 -12.28 -18.98
CA GLY A 80 -1.16 -11.34 -18.46
C GLY A 80 -1.05 -11.09 -16.95
N ILE A 81 -0.62 -12.11 -16.20
CA ILE A 81 -0.58 -12.09 -14.73
C ILE A 81 0.78 -11.61 -14.21
N GLU A 82 1.86 -11.82 -14.97
CA GLU A 82 3.21 -11.37 -14.62
C GLU A 82 3.28 -9.88 -14.26
N LYS A 83 2.56 -9.02 -15.00
CA LYS A 83 2.47 -7.59 -14.68
C LYS A 83 1.98 -7.35 -13.26
N TYR A 84 0.89 -8.01 -12.87
CA TYR A 84 0.28 -7.82 -11.55
C TYR A 84 1.12 -8.46 -10.43
N ARG A 85 1.76 -9.61 -10.69
CA ARG A 85 2.70 -10.21 -9.74
C ARG A 85 3.92 -9.33 -9.50
N ARG A 86 4.45 -8.72 -10.56
CA ARG A 86 5.56 -7.77 -10.46
C ARG A 86 5.15 -6.53 -9.67
N MET A 87 4.00 -5.94 -9.97
CA MET A 87 3.47 -4.79 -9.22
C MET A 87 3.27 -5.11 -7.73
N ALA A 88 2.73 -6.29 -7.40
CA ALA A 88 2.56 -6.73 -6.01
C ALA A 88 3.90 -6.92 -5.28
N ALA A 89 4.89 -7.54 -5.95
CA ALA A 89 6.22 -7.71 -5.38
C ALA A 89 6.95 -6.36 -5.20
N GLU A 90 6.82 -5.43 -6.14
CA GLU A 90 7.36 -4.07 -6.04
C GLU A 90 6.77 -3.30 -4.85
N GLU A 91 5.45 -3.41 -4.64
CA GLU A 91 4.78 -2.77 -3.51
C GLU A 91 5.17 -3.40 -2.17
N GLN A 92 5.20 -4.74 -2.07
CA GLN A 92 5.67 -5.43 -0.86
C GLN A 92 7.10 -5.03 -0.49
N ARG A 93 8.00 -5.00 -1.49
CA ARG A 93 9.39 -4.57 -1.30
C ARG A 93 9.46 -3.16 -0.74
N ARG A 94 8.73 -2.22 -1.36
CA ARG A 94 8.69 -0.82 -0.94
C ARG A 94 8.18 -0.68 0.49
N GLN A 95 7.16 -1.45 0.88
CA GLN A 95 6.63 -1.43 2.24
C GLN A 95 7.66 -1.95 3.27
N VAL A 96 8.38 -3.02 2.94
CA VAL A 96 9.45 -3.56 3.80
C VAL A 96 10.62 -2.56 3.92
N GLU A 97 11.02 -1.91 2.83
CA GLU A 97 12.06 -0.89 2.83
C GLU A 97 11.68 0.30 3.73
N GLU A 98 10.44 0.79 3.62
CA GLU A 98 9.93 1.87 4.47
C GLU A 98 9.82 1.47 5.95
N LEU A 99 9.41 0.24 6.25
CA LEU A 99 9.39 -0.30 7.61
C LEU A 99 10.81 -0.30 8.22
N LEU A 100 11.78 -0.86 7.51
CA LEU A 100 13.17 -0.94 7.97
C LEU A 100 13.80 0.45 8.14
N ARG A 101 13.49 1.37 7.23
CA ARG A 101 13.90 2.76 7.31
C ARG A 101 13.29 3.45 8.55
N ALA A 102 11.98 3.30 8.76
CA ALA A 102 11.30 3.88 9.92
C ALA A 102 11.79 3.28 11.25
N PHE A 103 12.07 1.97 11.28
CA PHE A 103 12.69 1.30 12.42
C PHE A 103 14.06 1.91 12.75
N ARG A 104 14.95 2.01 11.76
CA ARG A 104 16.30 2.59 11.95
C ARG A 104 16.26 4.05 12.40
N GLU A 105 15.30 4.81 11.92
CA GLU A 105 15.13 6.22 12.27
C GLU A 105 14.32 6.43 13.56
N GLY A 106 13.85 5.36 14.22
CA GLY A 106 13.05 5.44 15.45
C GLY A 106 11.69 6.11 15.25
N ARG A 107 11.13 6.04 14.03
CA ARG A 107 9.89 6.71 13.61
C ARG A 107 8.65 5.81 13.60
N LEU A 108 8.77 4.56 14.07
CA LEU A 108 7.62 3.67 14.21
C LEU A 108 6.62 4.23 15.24
N SER A 109 5.33 3.96 15.05
CA SER A 109 4.32 4.20 16.07
C SER A 109 4.62 3.41 17.34
N SER A 110 4.07 3.80 18.50
CA SER A 110 4.34 3.11 19.78
C SER A 110 3.96 1.62 19.72
N SER A 111 2.79 1.32 19.16
CA SER A 111 2.27 -0.04 19.04
C SER A 111 3.15 -0.87 18.11
N LEU A 112 3.48 -0.31 16.95
CA LEU A 112 4.30 -0.99 15.95
C LEU A 112 5.72 -1.21 16.44
N SER A 113 6.32 -0.24 17.14
CA SER A 113 7.65 -0.40 17.74
C SER A 113 7.68 -1.58 18.71
N LEU A 114 6.69 -1.71 19.60
CA LEU A 114 6.63 -2.82 20.56
C LEU A 114 6.49 -4.18 19.88
N LEU A 115 5.60 -4.27 18.88
CA LEU A 115 5.41 -5.49 18.09
C LEU A 115 6.69 -5.86 17.35
N PHE A 116 7.32 -4.87 16.71
CA PHE A 116 8.51 -5.07 15.89
C PHE A 116 9.76 -5.38 16.73
N ASP A 117 9.91 -4.76 17.90
CA ASP A 117 10.96 -5.08 18.88
C ASP A 117 10.81 -6.52 19.39
N THR A 118 9.58 -6.92 19.73
CA THR A 118 9.29 -8.30 20.16
C THR A 118 9.60 -9.29 19.04
N HIS A 119 9.26 -8.95 17.80
CA HIS A 119 9.59 -9.76 16.63
C HIS A 119 11.12 -9.86 16.43
N ARG A 120 11.85 -8.74 16.44
CA ARG A 120 13.31 -8.72 16.37
C ARG A 120 13.95 -9.63 17.41
N ASP A 121 13.46 -9.61 18.64
CA ASP A 121 14.10 -10.32 19.75
C ASP A 121 13.81 -11.83 19.74
N ARG A 122 12.73 -12.27 19.10
CA ARG A 122 12.26 -13.68 19.11
C ARG A 122 12.29 -14.38 17.75
N CYS A 123 12.40 -13.65 16.65
CA CYS A 123 12.35 -14.22 15.31
C CYS A 123 13.72 -14.80 14.91
N GLU A 124 13.71 -16.09 14.53
CA GLU A 124 14.90 -16.79 14.04
C GLU A 124 15.32 -16.32 12.64
N THR A 125 14.36 -15.89 11.81
CA THR A 125 14.61 -15.43 10.43
C THR A 125 15.14 -14.01 10.39
N CYS A 126 14.45 -13.06 11.05
CA CYS A 126 14.78 -11.64 10.93
C CYS A 126 15.66 -11.12 12.07
N GLY A 127 15.76 -11.82 13.21
CA GLY A 127 16.31 -11.26 14.44
C GLY A 127 17.77 -10.84 14.34
N GLU A 128 18.63 -11.65 13.72
CA GLU A 128 20.06 -11.32 13.55
C GLU A 128 20.23 -10.09 12.65
N PHE A 129 19.56 -10.07 11.51
CA PHE A 129 19.58 -8.96 10.57
C PHE A 129 19.07 -7.66 11.20
N LEU A 130 17.91 -7.70 11.87
CA LEU A 130 17.31 -6.53 12.49
C LEU A 130 18.15 -5.99 13.65
N ARG A 131 18.79 -6.86 14.45
CA ARG A 131 19.76 -6.41 15.48
C ARG A 131 20.98 -5.74 14.88
N ALA A 132 21.45 -6.21 13.72
CA ALA A 132 22.57 -5.58 13.00
C ALA A 132 22.22 -4.20 12.41
N GLN A 133 20.93 -3.87 12.24
CA GLN A 133 20.48 -2.55 11.75
C GLN A 133 20.48 -1.46 12.83
N ASN A 134 20.52 -1.82 14.13
CA ASN A 134 20.56 -0.83 15.22
C ASN A 134 21.95 -0.18 15.29
N GLY A 135 22.12 0.94 14.58
CA GLY A 135 23.37 1.74 14.58
C GLY A 135 24.40 1.36 13.51
N GLY A 136 24.04 0.52 12.54
CA GLY A 136 24.91 0.07 11.44
C GLY A 136 24.63 0.74 10.09
N ALA A 137 25.54 0.55 9.13
CA ALA A 137 25.40 1.02 7.75
C ALA A 137 24.20 0.35 7.05
N VAL A 138 23.53 1.11 6.18
CA VAL A 138 22.41 0.62 5.37
C VAL A 138 22.89 -0.58 4.54
N PRO A 139 22.29 -1.77 4.68
CA PRO A 139 22.64 -2.90 3.82
C PRO A 139 22.29 -2.53 2.38
N GLU A 140 23.22 -2.76 1.45
CA GLU A 140 23.01 -2.44 0.03
C GLU A 140 21.84 -3.23 -0.57
N THR A 141 21.51 -4.40 -0.01
CA THR A 141 20.38 -5.24 -0.43
C THR A 141 19.76 -5.98 0.77
N ILE A 142 18.43 -6.10 0.78
CA ILE A 142 17.69 -6.90 1.77
C ILE A 142 17.65 -8.35 1.27
N PRO A 143 18.04 -9.36 2.07
CA PRO A 143 17.89 -10.76 1.71
C PRO A 143 16.43 -11.14 1.42
N ARG A 144 16.18 -11.96 0.39
CA ARG A 144 14.82 -12.28 -0.08
C ARG A 144 13.96 -12.96 0.99
N ASP A 145 14.55 -13.86 1.77
CA ASP A 145 13.91 -14.54 2.89
C ASP A 145 13.46 -13.57 4.00
N ILE A 146 14.23 -12.50 4.22
CA ILE A 146 13.89 -11.43 5.16
C ILE A 146 12.80 -10.53 4.57
N GLU A 147 12.91 -10.18 3.28
CA GLU A 147 11.89 -9.42 2.56
C GLU A 147 10.52 -10.13 2.62
N GLU A 148 10.48 -11.42 2.30
CA GLU A 148 9.28 -12.25 2.34
C GLU A 148 8.69 -12.33 3.77
N HIS A 149 9.53 -12.59 4.79
CA HIS A 149 9.06 -12.73 6.16
C HIS A 149 8.54 -11.41 6.76
N LEU A 150 9.17 -10.28 6.43
CA LEU A 150 8.71 -8.96 6.86
C LEU A 150 7.44 -8.51 6.13
N ALA A 151 7.27 -8.91 4.86
CA ALA A 151 6.02 -8.67 4.13
C ALA A 151 4.86 -9.44 4.77
N GLU A 152 5.06 -10.71 5.14
CA GLU A 152 4.06 -11.51 5.88
C GLU A 152 3.72 -10.87 7.24
N PHE A 153 4.74 -10.37 7.95
CA PHE A 153 4.52 -9.63 9.19
C PHE A 153 3.62 -8.42 8.98
N LEU A 154 3.88 -7.60 7.95
CA LEU A 154 3.09 -6.41 7.63
C LEU A 154 1.65 -6.75 7.22
N GLU A 155 1.45 -7.82 6.45
CA GLU A 155 0.11 -8.30 6.06
C GLU A 155 -0.71 -8.81 7.26
N ALA A 156 -0.04 -9.27 8.32
CA ALA A 156 -0.68 -9.76 9.54
C ALA A 156 -1.03 -8.66 10.55
N ILE A 157 -0.62 -7.41 10.32
CA ILE A 157 -0.96 -6.29 11.21
C ILE A 157 -2.44 -5.94 11.00
N PRO A 158 -3.27 -5.95 12.06
CA PRO A 158 -4.66 -5.53 11.94
C PRO A 158 -4.74 -4.05 11.55
N ALA A 159 -5.58 -3.73 10.57
CA ALA A 159 -5.70 -2.35 10.12
C ALA A 159 -6.34 -1.45 11.17
N GLY A 160 -5.86 -0.22 11.23
CA GLY A 160 -6.21 0.77 12.24
C GLY A 160 -5.01 1.31 13.01
N GLU A 161 -3.82 0.70 12.85
CA GLU A 161 -2.56 1.28 13.32
C GLU A 161 -1.93 2.10 12.19
N GLU A 162 -1.91 3.43 12.31
CA GLU A 162 -1.08 4.26 11.41
C GLU A 162 0.40 3.89 11.63
N PRO A 163 1.10 3.37 10.61
CA PRO A 163 2.44 2.80 10.80
C PRO A 163 3.51 3.86 11.11
N PHE A 164 3.21 5.14 10.89
CA PHE A 164 4.16 6.24 10.96
C PHE A 164 3.61 7.35 11.86
N ARG A 165 4.42 7.84 12.81
CA ARG A 165 4.10 9.08 13.54
C ARG A 165 4.28 10.27 12.60
N THR A 166 3.34 11.21 12.64
CA THR A 166 3.49 12.58 12.09
C THR A 166 4.50 13.38 12.90
#